data_AF-A0A3B9SME7-F1
#
_entry.id   AF-A0A3B9SME7-F1
#
_cell.length_a   1.000
_cell.length_b   1.000
_cell.length_c   1.000
_cell.angle_alpha   90.00
_cell.angle_beta   90.00
_cell.angle_gamma   90.00
#
_symmetry.space_group_name_H-M   'P 1'
#
loop_
_entity.id
_entity.type
_entity.pdbx_description
1 polymer ?
#
loop_
_entity_poly.entity_id
_entity_poly.type
_entity_poly.pdbx_seq_one_letter_code
_entity_poly.pdbx_strand_id
1 'polypeptide(L)'
;MWRFVFFLLPVGLFVRCDGNSTQHPVPYAPINETIYLNTPSAYDLQFVGGSVAHLDWGFRGVVIYRRTNYGDANDFGVYDLCCPNHVSETCGTLTLVDNLTAECPCDGQQ
;
A
#
# COMPACT_ATOMS: atom_id res chain seq x y z
N MET A 1 -21.24 55.31 -0.05
CA MET A 1 -20.71 54.19 0.77
C MET A 1 -20.54 52.87 -0.01
N TRP A 2 -20.81 52.84 -1.33
CA TRP A 2 -20.76 51.63 -2.18
C TRP A 2 -19.42 51.42 -2.92
N ARG A 3 -18.39 52.23 -2.65
CA ARG A 3 -17.12 52.21 -3.42
C ARG A 3 -16.18 51.04 -3.05
N PHE A 4 -16.34 50.46 -1.85
CA PHE A 4 -15.51 49.35 -1.38
C PHE A 4 -16.01 47.96 -1.83
N VAL A 5 -17.28 47.85 -2.24
CA VAL A 5 -17.87 46.57 -2.66
C VAL A 5 -17.28 46.08 -4.00
N PHE A 6 -16.87 47.01 -4.87
CA PHE A 6 -16.23 46.67 -6.15
C PHE A 6 -14.80 46.13 -5.99
N PHE A 7 -14.16 46.31 -4.83
CA PHE A 7 -12.78 45.87 -4.59
C PHE A 7 -12.70 44.46 -3.96
N LEU A 8 -13.82 43.91 -3.47
CA LEU A 8 -13.89 42.56 -2.90
C LEU A 8 -14.24 41.47 -3.94
N LEU A 9 -14.68 41.86 -5.14
CA LEU A 9 -15.05 40.94 -6.22
C LEU A 9 -13.86 40.20 -6.90
N PRO A 10 -12.66 40.80 -7.11
CA PRO A 10 -11.58 40.11 -7.82
C PRO A 10 -10.77 39.14 -6.93
N VAL A 11 -10.92 39.19 -5.60
CA VAL A 11 -10.15 38.36 -4.65
C VAL A 11 -10.66 36.92 -4.60
N GLY A 12 -11.93 36.66 -4.95
CA GLY A 12 -12.51 35.32 -4.93
C GLY A 12 -12.07 34.40 -6.08
N LEU A 13 -11.37 34.90 -7.10
CA LEU A 13 -11.03 34.14 -8.31
C LEU A 13 -9.74 33.31 -8.20
N PHE A 14 -9.00 33.40 -7.11
CA PHE A 14 -7.73 32.67 -6.93
C PHE A 14 -7.81 31.41 -6.06
N VAL A 15 -9.01 31.04 -5.58
CA VAL A 15 -9.18 29.80 -4.81
C VAL A 15 -9.45 28.65 -5.77
N ARG A 16 -8.38 28.06 -6.32
CA ARG A 16 -8.45 26.80 -7.07
C ARG A 16 -8.16 25.65 -6.13
N CYS A 17 -9.18 24.86 -5.80
CA CYS A 17 -9.01 23.61 -5.07
C CYS A 17 -8.64 22.54 -6.09
N ASP A 18 -7.36 22.18 -6.15
CA ASP A 18 -6.91 21.02 -6.91
C ASP A 18 -7.33 19.79 -6.12
N GLY A 19 -8.48 19.21 -6.50
CA GLY A 19 -8.94 17.95 -5.94
C GLY A 19 -7.98 16.86 -6.41
N ASN A 20 -6.87 16.71 -5.69
CA ASN A 20 -5.91 15.64 -5.93
C ASN A 20 -6.71 14.33 -6.00
N SER A 21 -6.62 13.66 -7.15
CA SER A 21 -7.23 12.35 -7.35
C SER A 21 -6.89 11.48 -6.15
N THR A 22 -7.89 11.03 -5.41
CA THR A 22 -7.73 10.16 -4.25
C THR A 22 -7.35 8.73 -4.64
N GLN A 23 -7.06 8.49 -5.92
CA GLN A 23 -6.56 7.20 -6.38
C GLN A 23 -5.14 6.99 -5.87
N HIS A 24 -5.00 5.89 -5.14
CA HIS A 24 -3.70 5.36 -4.77
C HIS A 24 -2.87 5.10 -6.04
N PRO A 25 -1.55 5.44 -6.06
CA PRO A 25 -0.72 5.33 -7.25
C PRO A 25 -0.53 3.89 -7.72
N VAL A 26 -0.65 2.91 -6.81
CA VAL A 26 -0.58 1.48 -7.15
C VAL A 26 -1.86 1.07 -7.89
N PRO A 27 -1.75 0.47 -9.10
CA PRO A 27 -2.91 0.01 -9.86
C PRO A 27 -3.69 -1.05 -9.12
N TYR A 28 -5.02 -1.01 -9.26
CA TYR A 28 -5.88 -2.04 -8.70
C TYR A 28 -5.75 -3.36 -9.48
N ALA A 29 -5.18 -4.38 -8.83
CA ALA A 29 -5.01 -5.71 -9.38
C ALA A 29 -5.73 -6.74 -8.46
N PRO A 30 -6.94 -7.21 -8.83
CA PRO A 30 -7.68 -8.13 -8.00
C PRO A 30 -7.03 -9.52 -7.99
N ILE A 31 -7.06 -10.18 -6.84
CA ILE A 31 -6.48 -11.51 -6.61
C ILE A 31 -7.57 -12.40 -6.02
N ASN A 32 -7.66 -13.64 -6.47
CA ASN A 32 -8.57 -14.65 -5.92
C ASN A 32 -7.84 -15.98 -5.75
N GLU A 33 -7.02 -16.04 -4.71
CA GLU A 33 -6.15 -17.18 -4.43
C GLU A 33 -6.43 -17.74 -3.03
N THR A 34 -6.17 -19.03 -2.85
CA THR A 34 -6.41 -19.73 -1.58
C THR A 34 -5.11 -20.34 -1.06
N ILE A 35 -4.80 -20.03 0.20
CA ILE A 35 -3.65 -20.60 0.91
C ILE A 35 -4.16 -21.56 1.99
N TYR A 36 -3.64 -22.78 1.98
CA TYR A 36 -3.89 -23.77 3.00
C TYR A 36 -2.78 -23.75 4.05
N LEU A 37 -3.09 -23.39 5.29
CA LEU A 37 -2.09 -23.22 6.37
C LEU A 37 -1.36 -24.51 6.76
N ASN A 38 -1.90 -25.67 6.38
CA ASN A 38 -1.31 -26.97 6.61
C ASN A 38 -0.31 -27.40 5.52
N THR A 39 -0.02 -26.57 4.51
CA THR A 39 1.02 -26.85 3.52
C THR A 39 2.39 -26.38 4.02
N PRO A 40 3.49 -27.04 3.59
CA PRO A 40 4.84 -26.59 3.92
C PRO A 40 5.15 -25.17 3.44
N SER A 41 4.54 -24.74 2.32
CA SER A 41 4.71 -23.39 1.77
C SER A 41 4.11 -22.27 2.63
N ALA A 42 3.20 -22.62 3.55
CA ALA A 42 2.55 -21.69 4.47
C ALA A 42 3.06 -21.84 5.90
N TYR A 43 4.18 -22.55 6.11
CA TYR A 43 4.71 -22.85 7.45
C TYR A 43 4.95 -21.59 8.30
N ASP A 44 5.52 -20.54 7.70
CA ASP A 44 5.81 -19.29 8.41
C ASP A 44 4.52 -18.62 8.90
N LEU A 45 3.41 -18.76 8.17
CA LEU A 45 2.10 -18.21 8.54
C LEU A 45 1.44 -18.91 9.74
N GLN A 46 1.99 -20.05 10.21
CA GLN A 46 1.50 -20.72 11.42
C GLN A 46 1.89 -19.97 12.70
N PHE A 47 2.94 -19.14 12.65
CA PHE A 47 3.45 -18.40 13.80
C PHE A 47 3.15 -16.91 13.65
N VAL A 48 2.75 -16.28 14.75
CA VAL A 48 2.58 -14.82 14.81
C VAL A 48 3.88 -14.12 14.42
N GLY A 49 3.79 -13.13 13.54
CA GLY A 49 4.96 -12.43 13.02
C GLY A 49 5.59 -13.09 11.79
N GLY A 50 5.11 -14.26 11.38
CA GLY A 50 5.55 -14.88 10.14
C GLY A 50 4.96 -14.21 8.90
N SER A 51 5.71 -14.24 7.81
CA SER A 51 5.32 -13.64 6.54
C SER A 51 5.65 -14.56 5.37
N VAL A 52 4.84 -14.53 4.32
CA VAL A 52 5.10 -15.24 3.06
C VAL A 52 4.79 -14.30 1.90
N ALA A 53 5.74 -14.18 0.97
CA ALA A 53 5.60 -13.39 -0.24
C ALA A 53 5.23 -14.27 -1.45
N HIS A 54 4.28 -13.78 -2.25
CA HIS A 54 3.93 -14.32 -3.56
C HIS A 54 4.13 -13.24 -4.61
N LEU A 55 5.22 -13.33 -5.37
CA LEU A 55 5.59 -12.34 -6.38
C LEU A 55 4.74 -12.41 -7.65
N ASP A 56 4.06 -13.54 -7.88
CA ASP A 56 3.24 -13.78 -9.07
C ASP A 56 1.80 -13.27 -8.92
N TRP A 57 1.46 -12.67 -7.77
CA TRP A 57 0.10 -12.23 -7.45
C TRP A 57 -0.02 -10.71 -7.48
N GLY A 58 -1.19 -10.20 -7.84
CA GLY A 58 -1.45 -8.76 -7.85
C GLY A 58 -0.65 -8.02 -8.91
N PHE A 59 -0.24 -6.79 -8.60
CA PHE A 59 0.50 -5.95 -9.56
C PHE A 59 2.01 -6.24 -9.55
N ARG A 60 2.64 -6.36 -8.38
CA ARG A 60 4.09 -6.59 -8.20
C ARG A 60 4.40 -7.65 -7.14
N GLY A 61 3.42 -8.47 -6.81
CA GLY A 61 3.48 -9.39 -5.69
C GLY A 61 2.70 -8.88 -4.49
N VAL A 62 2.39 -9.81 -3.60
CA VAL A 62 1.79 -9.52 -2.30
C VAL A 62 2.54 -10.26 -1.20
N VAL A 63 2.49 -9.71 0.00
CA VAL A 63 2.92 -10.39 1.22
C VAL A 63 1.71 -10.66 2.10
N ILE A 64 1.63 -11.88 2.61
CA ILE A 64 0.74 -12.24 3.71
C ILE A 64 1.54 -12.21 5.00
N TYR A 65 1.02 -11.51 6.00
CA TYR A 65 1.63 -11.39 7.32
C TYR A 65 0.65 -11.86 8.40
N ARG A 66 1.13 -12.72 9.30
CA ARG A 66 0.35 -13.25 10.43
C ARG A 66 0.33 -12.21 11.56
N ARG A 67 -0.82 -11.53 11.70
CA ARG A 67 -1.04 -10.44 12.66
C ARG A 67 -1.63 -10.93 13.97
N THR A 68 -1.67 -10.02 14.95
CA THR A 68 -2.44 -10.16 16.20
C THR A 68 -3.12 -8.84 16.58
N ASN A 69 -3.71 -8.12 15.63
CA ASN A 69 -4.24 -6.78 15.92
C ASN A 69 -5.52 -6.81 16.75
N TYR A 70 -6.20 -7.96 16.87
CA TYR A 70 -7.50 -8.06 17.53
C TYR A 70 -7.61 -9.16 18.59
N GLY A 71 -6.48 -9.73 19.04
CA GLY A 71 -6.47 -10.86 20.00
C GLY A 71 -7.04 -12.17 19.43
N ASP A 72 -7.42 -12.18 18.15
CA ASP A 72 -7.73 -13.40 17.41
C ASP A 72 -6.42 -14.01 16.90
N ALA A 73 -6.24 -15.30 17.18
CA ALA A 73 -5.13 -16.04 16.63
C ALA A 73 -5.20 -16.05 15.09
N ASN A 74 -6.38 -15.97 14.47
CA ASN A 74 -6.58 -16.13 13.02
C ASN A 74 -6.52 -14.85 12.17
N ASP A 75 -5.81 -13.82 12.64
CA ASP A 75 -5.69 -12.54 11.94
C ASP A 75 -4.54 -12.57 10.90
N PHE A 76 -4.87 -12.22 9.66
CA PHE A 76 -3.93 -12.12 8.55
C PHE A 76 -4.07 -10.76 7.85
N GLY A 77 -2.93 -10.12 7.57
CA GLY A 77 -2.85 -8.96 6.69
C GLY A 77 -2.31 -9.37 5.33
N VAL A 78 -2.86 -8.79 4.27
CA VAL A 78 -2.33 -8.92 2.91
C VAL A 78 -1.98 -7.53 2.41
N TYR A 79 -0.77 -7.36 1.91
CA TYR A 79 -0.22 -6.07 1.49
C TYR A 79 0.45 -6.20 0.13
N ASP A 80 0.31 -5.18 -0.73
CA ASP A 80 1.02 -5.12 -2.01
C ASP A 80 2.52 -4.89 -1.80
N LEU A 81 3.36 -5.60 -2.58
CA LEU A 81 4.80 -5.39 -2.63
C LEU A 81 5.19 -4.34 -3.68
N CYS A 82 4.33 -3.36 -3.95
CA CYS A 82 4.61 -2.26 -4.86
C CYS A 82 5.00 -1.00 -4.08
N CYS A 83 6.16 -0.42 -4.37
CA CYS A 83 6.52 0.90 -3.87
C CYS A 83 5.57 1.96 -4.47
N PRO A 84 4.84 2.74 -3.65
CA PRO A 84 3.91 3.75 -4.16
C PRO A 84 4.62 4.94 -4.82
N ASN A 85 5.90 5.18 -4.51
CA ASN A 85 6.69 6.25 -5.09
C ASN A 85 7.31 5.88 -6.45
N HIS A 86 7.58 4.58 -6.68
CA HIS A 86 8.32 4.09 -7.84
C HIS A 86 7.54 3.01 -8.61
N VAL A 87 6.24 3.22 -8.82
CA VAL A 87 5.31 2.24 -9.42
C VAL A 87 5.73 1.80 -10.84
N SER A 88 6.21 2.74 -11.65
CA SER A 88 6.62 2.49 -13.05
C SER A 88 8.07 2.02 -13.21
N GLU A 89 8.85 1.99 -12.14
CA GLU A 89 10.27 1.66 -12.21
C GLU A 89 10.52 0.16 -12.04
N THR A 90 11.61 -0.36 -12.62
CA THR A 90 11.95 -1.78 -12.50
C THR A 90 12.30 -2.18 -11.06
N CYS A 91 12.84 -1.26 -10.26
CA CYS A 91 13.18 -1.46 -8.85
C CYS A 91 11.97 -1.30 -7.91
N GLY A 92 10.78 -0.95 -8.40
CA GLY A 92 9.60 -0.63 -7.57
C GLY A 92 8.94 -1.81 -6.85
N THR A 93 9.54 -3.00 -6.89
CA THR A 93 9.07 -4.18 -6.14
C THR A 93 9.78 -4.22 -4.78
N LEU A 94 9.00 -4.16 -3.70
CA LEU A 94 9.49 -4.15 -2.33
C LEU A 94 10.09 -5.51 -1.94
N THR A 95 11.15 -5.47 -1.13
CA THR A 95 11.80 -6.66 -0.58
C THR A 95 11.56 -6.74 0.92
N LEU A 96 11.07 -7.88 1.42
CA LEU A 96 10.86 -8.09 2.85
C LEU A 96 12.20 -8.11 3.61
N VAL A 97 12.23 -7.35 4.70
CA VAL A 97 13.32 -7.31 5.67
C VAL A 97 12.77 -7.79 7.01
N ASP A 98 13.47 -8.75 7.62
CA ASP A 98 13.16 -9.30 8.95
C ASP A 98 11.71 -9.82 9.13
N ASN A 99 11.04 -10.20 8.03
CA ASN A 99 9.64 -10.67 7.99
C ASN A 99 8.59 -9.68 8.51
N LEU A 100 8.95 -8.40 8.71
CA LEU A 100 8.08 -7.39 9.30
C LEU A 100 8.02 -6.10 8.48
N THR A 101 9.16 -5.64 7.98
CA THR A 101 9.25 -4.42 7.17
C THR A 101 9.51 -4.77 5.71
N ALA A 102 9.27 -3.83 4.81
CA ALA A 102 9.52 -4.01 3.40
C ALA A 102 10.32 -2.81 2.89
N GLU A 103 11.46 -3.07 2.26
CA GLU A 103 12.36 -2.03 1.77
C GLU A 103 12.16 -1.84 0.26
N CYS A 104 12.18 -0.58 -0.19
CA CYS A 104 12.18 -0.19 -1.59
C CYS A 104 13.61 -0.20 -2.14
N PRO A 105 13.94 -1.05 -3.13
CA PRO A 105 15.27 -1.09 -3.71
C PRO A 105 15.70 0.17 -4.47
N CYS A 106 14.77 1.06 -4.84
CA CYS A 106 15.07 2.28 -5.60
C CYS A 106 15.77 3.34 -4.73
N ASP A 107 15.32 3.52 -3.49
CA ASP A 107 15.67 4.64 -2.62
C ASP A 107 15.89 4.24 -1.15
N GLY A 108 15.78 2.95 -0.81
CA GLY A 108 16.02 2.40 0.53
C GLY A 108 14.96 2.79 1.56
N GLN A 109 13.77 3.24 1.14
CA GLN A 109 12.68 3.55 2.05
C GLN A 109 12.07 2.25 2.61
N GLN A 110 11.74 2.23 3.90
CA GLN A 110 11.09 1.11 4.60
C GLN A 110 9.69 1.48 5.09
#